data_AF-A0AA35UR06-F1
#
_entry.id   AF-A0AA35UR06-F1
#
_cell.length_a   1.000
_cell.length_b   1.000
_cell.length_c   1.000
_cell.angle_alpha   90.00
_cell.angle_beta   90.00
_cell.angle_gamma   90.00
#
_symmetry.space_group_name_H-M   'P 1'
#
loop_
_entity.id
_entity.type
_entity.pdbx_description
1 polymer ?
#
loop_
_entity_poly.entity_id
_entity_poly.type
_entity_poly.pdbx_seq_one_letter_code
_entity_poly.pdbx_strand_id
1 'polypeptide(L)' 'MAERFNRTLKEQAIHGSLFRDLEEVRQAVSEFRDRYDRHRHLEKPGFLSSREARQSHAIRKAASNQLRTVH' A
#
# COMPACT_ATOMS: atom_id res chain seq x y z
N MET A 1 -9.99 -3.48 -4.22
CA MET A 1 -8.57 -3.64 -3.83
C MET A 1 -8.32 -3.26 -2.38
N ALA A 2 -8.71 -2.05 -1.95
CA ALA A 2 -8.52 -1.60 -0.56
C ALA A 2 -9.23 -2.49 0.48
N GLU A 3 -10.40 -3.03 0.15
CA GLU A 3 -11.19 -3.90 1.04
C GLU A 3 -10.51 -5.25 1.31
N ARG A 4 -10.00 -5.93 0.26
CA ARG A 4 -9.25 -7.18 0.39
C ARG A 4 -7.97 -6.97 1.19
N PHE A 5 -7.26 -5.87 0.92
CA PHE A 5 -6.08 -5.49 1.70
C PHE A 5 -6.41 -5.26 3.17
N ASN A 6 -7.46 -4.51 3.49
CA ASN A 6 -7.86 -4.24 4.87
C ASN A 6 -8.31 -5.51 5.61
N ARG A 7 -9.04 -6.40 4.94
CA ARG A 7 -9.45 -7.68 5.51
C ARG A 7 -8.25 -8.55 5.85
N THR A 8 -7.33 -8.73 4.90
CA THR A 8 -6.12 -9.53 5.09
C THR A 8 -5.16 -8.90 6.10
N LEU A 9 -5.03 -7.56 6.12
CA LEU A 9 -4.24 -6.86 7.13
C LEU A 9 -4.77 -7.12 8.55
N LYS A 10 -6.09 -6.96 8.73
CA LYS A 10 -6.72 -7.18 10.04
C LYS A 10 -6.56 -8.63 10.49
N GLU A 11 -6.80 -9.60 9.61
CA GLU A 11 -6.71 -11.03 9.90
C GLU A 11 -5.28 -11.51 10.18
N GLN A 12 -4.28 -11.05 9.42
CA GLN A 12 -2.93 -11.63 9.47
C GLN A 12 -1.91 -10.83 10.29
N ALA A 13 -2.13 -9.52 10.47
CA ALA A 13 -1.14 -8.65 11.10
C ALA A 13 -1.64 -7.97 12.39
N ILE A 14 -2.96 -7.89 12.60
CA ILE A 14 -3.54 -7.17 13.74
C ILE A 14 -4.28 -8.13 14.68
N HIS A 15 -4.91 -9.19 14.15
CA HIS A 15 -5.66 -10.12 14.97
C HIS A 15 -4.74 -10.85 15.97
N GLY A 16 -5.08 -10.76 17.26
CA GLY A 16 -4.31 -11.36 18.35
C GLY A 16 -2.99 -10.66 18.69
N SER A 17 -2.62 -9.59 17.99
CA SER A 17 -1.41 -8.82 18.29
C SER A 17 -1.69 -7.72 19.31
N LEU A 18 -0.90 -7.67 20.39
CA LEU A 18 -0.92 -6.58 21.35
C LEU A 18 0.23 -5.63 21.03
N PHE A 19 -0.11 -4.38 20.69
CA PHE A 19 0.86 -3.33 20.41
C PHE A 19 0.96 -2.40 21.62
N ARG A 20 2.18 -2.08 22.04
CA ARG A 20 2.45 -1.19 23.17
C ARG A 20 2.29 0.27 22.78
N ASP A 21 2.55 0.61 21.52
CA ASP A 21 2.46 1.96 21.00
C ASP A 21 2.13 1.99 19.49
N LEU A 22 1.97 3.21 18.98
CA LEU A 22 1.66 3.47 17.58
C LEU A 22 2.81 3.13 16.62
N GLU A 23 4.05 3.09 17.08
CA GLU A 23 5.21 2.77 16.26
C GLU A 23 5.24 1.28 15.93
N GLU A 24 4.96 0.43 16.91
CA GLU A 24 4.82 -1.02 16.70
C GLU A 24 3.69 -1.34 15.69
N VAL A 25 2.58 -0.60 15.76
CA VAL A 25 1.48 -0.71 14.76
C VAL A 25 1.98 -0.32 13.37
N ARG A 26 2.72 0.78 13.23
CA ARG A 26 3.25 1.24 11.94
C ARG A 26 4.22 0.22 11.35
N GLN A 27 5.08 -0.35 12.18
CA GLN A 27 6.03 -1.37 11.75
C GLN A 27 5.30 -2.63 11.26
N ALA A 28 4.36 -3.16 12.05
CA ALA A 28 3.59 -4.35 11.68
C ALA A 28 2.81 -4.15 10.36
N VAL A 29 2.20 -2.98 10.18
CA VAL A 29 1.51 -2.63 8.93
C VAL A 29 2.48 -2.52 7.75
N SER A 30 3.67 -1.95 7.95
CA SER A 30 4.67 -1.81 6.89
C SER A 30 5.23 -3.16 6.46
N GLU A 31 5.57 -4.03 7.42
CA GLU A 31 6.02 -5.39 7.14
C GLU A 31 4.95 -6.23 6.45
N PHE A 32 3.68 -6.13 6.89
CA PHE A 32 2.56 -6.79 6.23
C PHE A 32 2.43 -6.32 4.78
N ARG A 33 2.51 -5.00 4.53
CA ARG A 33 2.40 -4.44 3.19
C ARG A 33 3.46 -5.03 2.26
N ASP A 34 4.71 -5.10 2.72
CA ASP A 34 5.81 -5.61 1.92
C ASP A 34 5.65 -7.11 1.62
N ARG A 35 5.16 -7.91 2.59
CA ARG A 35 4.81 -9.33 2.37
C ARG A 35 3.65 -9.48 1.38
N TYR A 36 2.62 -8.67 1.53
CA TYR A 36 1.42 -8.69 0.69
C TYR A 36 1.73 -8.29 -0.76
N ASP A 37 2.53 -7.24 -0.98
CA ASP A 37 2.95 -6.82 -2.31
C ASP A 37 3.83 -7.88 -3.00
N ARG A 38 4.77 -8.51 -2.27
CA ARG A 38 5.57 -9.62 -2.82
C ARG A 38 4.72 -10.82 -3.24
N HIS A 39 3.79 -11.25 -2.38
CA HIS A 39 2.91 -12.38 -2.69
C HIS A 39 2.02 -12.08 -3.90
N ARG A 40 1.48 -10.87 -3.97
CA ARG A 40 0.61 -10.43 -5.06
C ARG A 40 1.33 -10.26 -6.40
N HIS A 41 2.62 -9.89 -6.39
CA HIS A 41 3.44 -9.89 -7.60
C HIS A 41 3.63 -11.29 -8.19
N LEU A 42 3.80 -12.31 -7.32
CA LEU A 42 3.92 -13.71 -7.75
C LEU A 42 2.62 -14.23 -8.38
N GLU A 43 1.46 -13.83 -7.85
CA GLU A 43 0.16 -14.24 -8.39
C GLU A 43 -0.24 -13.51 -9.69
N LYS A 44 0.28 -12.29 -9.92
CA LYS A 44 -0.08 -11.46 -11.09
C LYS A 44 1.13 -10.68 -11.62
N PRO A 45 1.95 -11.25 -12.52
CA PRO A 45 3.20 -10.64 -12.98
C PRO A 45 3.09 -9.33 -13.81
N GLY A 46 1.93 -8.70 -13.91
CA GLY A 46 1.73 -7.38 -14.55
C GLY A 46 1.04 -6.34 -13.67
N PHE A 47 0.85 -6.63 -12.38
CA PHE A 47 0.19 -5.72 -11.45
C PHE A 47 1.22 -4.84 -10.73
N LEU A 48 1.03 -3.51 -10.75
CA LEU A 48 1.88 -2.57 -10.02
C LEU A 48 1.78 -2.83 -8.50
N SER A 49 2.93 -2.87 -7.81
CA SER A 49 2.97 -2.86 -6.34
C SER A 49 2.25 -1.62 -5.80
N SER A 50 1.80 -1.68 -4.54
CA SER A 50 1.17 -0.51 -3.91
C SER A 50 2.08 0.72 -3.91
N ARG A 51 3.40 0.52 -3.90
CA ARG A 51 4.40 1.59 -3.99
C ARG A 51 4.46 2.19 -5.41
N GLU A 52 4.53 1.34 -6.43
CA GLU A 52 4.52 1.78 -7.84
C GLU A 52 3.19 2.44 -8.22
N ALA A 53 2.06 1.96 -7.70
CA ALA A 53 0.76 2.57 -7.92
C ALA A 53 0.66 3.96 -7.30
N ARG A 54 1.20 4.15 -6.08
CA ARG A 54 1.30 5.48 -5.43
C ARG A 54 2.23 6.40 -6.19
N GLN A 55 3.38 5.90 -6.64
CA GLN A 55 4.34 6.67 -7.43
C GLN A 55 3.75 7.08 -8.78
N SER A 56 3.09 6.15 -9.48
CA SER A 56 2.38 6.42 -10.73
C SER A 56 1.25 7.43 -10.53
N HIS A 57 0.51 7.33 -9.42
CA HIS A 57 -0.53 8.30 -9.09
C HIS A 57 0.06 9.68 -8.78
N ALA A 58 1.17 9.76 -8.03
CA ALA A 58 1.87 11.00 -7.72
C ALA A 58 2.40 11.68 -9.00
N ILE A 59 3.01 10.91 -9.90
CA ILE A 59 3.48 11.38 -11.22
C ILE A 59 2.30 11.90 -12.05
N ARG A 60 1.21 11.15 -12.12
CA ARG A 60 0.00 11.55 -12.86
C ARG A 60 -0.66 12.79 -12.26
N LYS A 61 -0.65 12.93 -10.93
CA LYS A 61 -1.13 14.14 -10.24
C LYS A 61 -0.25 15.34 -10.54
N ALA A 62 1.08 15.17 -10.52
CA ALA A 62 2.03 16.23 -10.86
C ALA A 62 1.89 16.70 -12.32
N ALA A 63 1.76 15.75 -13.27
CA ALA A 63 1.52 16.05 -14.68
C ALA A 63 0.18 16.79 -14.89
N SER A 64 -0.88 16.38 -14.20
CA SER A 64 -2.18 17.06 -14.25
C SER A 64 -2.11 18.48 -13.67
N ASN A 65 -1.31 18.69 -12.63
CA ASN A 65 -1.15 20.01 -12.01
C ASN A 65 -0.32 20.96 -12.90
N GLN A 66 0.66 20.44 -13.64
CA GLN A 66 1.43 21.23 -14.62
C GLN A 66 0.57 21.68 -15.81
N LEU A 67 -0.32 20.83 -16.33
CA LEU A 67 -1.28 21.19 -17.38
C LEU A 67 -2.30 22.25 -16.95
N ARG A 68 -2.55 22.40 -15.64
CA ARG A 68 -3.51 23.37 -15.09
C ARG A 68 -2.89 24.72 -14.70
N THR A 69 -1.56 24.83 -14.75
CA THR A 69 -0.82 26.07 -14.38
C THR A 69 -0.44 26.90 -15.62
N VAL A 70 -0.80 26.43 -16.83
CA VAL A 70 -0.49 27.11 -18.11
C VAL A 70 -1.71 27.82 -18.74
N HIS A 71 -2.77 28.06 -17.98
CA HIS A 71 -3.93 28.88 -18.34
C HIS A 71 -4.26 29.85 -17.20
#